data_AF-D6PW10-F1
#
_entry.id   AF-D6PW10-F1
#
_cell.length_a   1.000
_cell.length_b   1.000
_cell.length_c   1.000
_cell.angle_alpha   90.00
_cell.angle_beta   90.00
_cell.angle_gamma   90.00
#
_symmetry.space_group_name_H-M   'P 1'
#
loop_
_entity.id
_entity.type
_entity.pdbx_description
1 polymer ?
#
loop_
_entity_poly.entity_id
_entity_poly.type
_entity_poly.pdbx_seq_one_letter_code
_entity_poly.pdbx_strand_id
1 'polypeptide(L)'
;ARPVVDGIVADKLTFFLMENGELASNLIRKAIKARDAREAARKARDESRNGKKNKKDKGLLSGKLTPAQSKNPAKNELYLVEGDSAGGSAKQGRDRKFQAILPLRGKVINTAKAKMADILKNEEINTMIY
;
A
#
# COMPACT_ATOMS: atom_id res chain seq x y z
N ALA A 1 -15.90 27.45 11.37
CA ALA A 1 -16.47 26.83 10.14
C ALA A 1 -16.82 25.36 10.34
N ARG A 2 -15.88 24.48 10.72
CA ARG A 2 -16.10 23.02 10.84
C ARG A 2 -17.34 22.59 11.67
N PRO A 3 -17.59 23.12 12.88
CA PRO A 3 -18.75 22.70 13.69
C PRO A 3 -20.10 23.01 13.02
N VAL A 4 -20.16 24.12 12.29
CA VAL A 4 -21.37 24.56 11.58
C VAL A 4 -21.64 23.66 10.37
N VAL A 5 -20.59 23.31 9.62
CA VAL A 5 -20.70 22.40 8.47
C VAL A 5 -21.10 21.00 8.94
N ASP A 6 -20.46 20.48 10.01
CA ASP A 6 -20.76 19.16 10.53
C ASP A 6 -22.23 19.05 10.99
N GLY A 7 -22.75 20.09 11.67
CA GLY A 7 -24.16 20.15 12.08
C GLY A 7 -25.13 20.14 10.89
N ILE A 8 -24.90 21.02 9.90
CA ILE A 8 -25.75 21.10 8.71
C ILE A 8 -25.74 19.77 7.93
N VAL A 9 -24.56 19.16 7.77
CA VAL A 9 -24.41 17.88 7.06
C VAL A 9 -25.13 16.77 7.83
N ALA A 10 -24.98 16.69 9.15
CA ALA A 10 -25.66 15.67 9.96
C ALA A 10 -27.18 15.74 9.81
N ASP A 11 -27.75 16.94 9.91
CA ASP A 11 -29.19 17.15 9.82
C ASP A 11 -29.72 16.82 8.42
N LYS A 12 -29.12 17.39 7.38
CA LYS A 12 -29.59 17.22 5.99
C LYS A 12 -29.36 15.81 5.47
N LEU A 13 -28.25 15.17 5.85
CA LEU A 13 -27.98 13.79 5.47
C LEU A 13 -28.97 12.83 6.14
N THR A 14 -29.30 13.05 7.42
CA THR A 14 -30.28 12.23 8.14
C THR A 14 -31.65 12.29 7.46
N PHE A 15 -32.11 13.50 7.14
CA PHE A 15 -33.38 13.70 6.44
C PHE A 15 -33.39 12.98 5.07
N PHE A 16 -32.34 13.18 4.27
CA PHE A 16 -32.23 12.53 2.95
C PHE A 16 -32.25 11.00 3.02
N LEU A 17 -31.53 10.41 4.00
CA LEU A 17 -31.49 8.96 4.17
C LEU A 17 -32.84 8.39 4.64
N MET A 18 -33.58 9.11 5.48
CA MET A 18 -34.91 8.69 5.93
C MET A 18 -35.95 8.75 4.81
N GLU A 19 -35.87 9.77 3.94
CA GLU A 19 -36.77 9.92 2.80
C GLU A 19 -36.49 8.89 1.69
N ASN A 20 -35.23 8.44 1.57
CA ASN A 20 -34.78 7.52 0.51
C ASN A 20 -34.35 6.15 1.07
N GLY A 21 -35.28 5.41 1.70
CA GLY A 21 -34.99 4.18 2.44
C GLY A 21 -34.27 3.07 1.66
N GLU A 22 -34.62 2.85 0.37
CA GLU A 22 -33.94 1.85 -0.46
C GLU A 22 -32.48 2.24 -0.76
N LEU A 23 -32.26 3.49 -1.16
CA LEU A 23 -30.92 4.02 -1.42
C LEU A 23 -30.07 4.02 -0.15
N ALA A 24 -30.64 4.42 0.99
CA ALA A 24 -29.99 4.39 2.28
C ALA A 24 -29.57 2.97 2.68
N SER A 25 -30.47 1.99 2.52
CA SER A 25 -30.19 0.58 2.80
C SER A 25 -29.05 0.04 1.91
N ASN A 26 -29.06 0.37 0.62
CA ASN A 26 -28.01 -0.01 -0.31
C ASN A 26 -26.66 0.64 0.03
N LEU A 27 -26.67 1.90 0.44
CA LEU A 27 -25.48 2.62 0.89
C LEU A 27 -24.88 1.97 2.15
N ILE A 28 -25.72 1.67 3.15
CA ILE A 28 -25.30 1.00 4.40
C ILE A 28 -24.70 -0.37 4.10
N ARG A 29 -25.36 -1.19 3.26
CA ARG A 29 -24.83 -2.50 2.85
C ARG A 29 -23.47 -2.37 2.17
N LYS A 30 -23.28 -1.36 1.31
CA LYS A 30 -21.98 -1.09 0.66
C LYS A 30 -20.91 -0.68 1.68
N ALA A 31 -21.26 0.15 2.65
CA ALA A 31 -20.36 0.59 3.72
C ALA A 31 -19.92 -0.59 4.61
N ILE A 32 -20.85 -1.47 5.00
CA ILE A 32 -20.57 -2.69 5.77
C ILE A 32 -19.65 -3.61 4.99
N LYS A 33 -19.95 -3.92 3.72
CA LYS A 33 -19.06 -4.75 2.87
C LYS A 33 -17.64 -4.16 2.78
N ALA A 34 -17.53 -2.84 2.64
CA ALA A 34 -16.23 -2.17 2.60
C ALA A 34 -15.49 -2.22 3.95
N ARG A 35 -16.20 -2.11 5.08
CA ARG A 35 -15.63 -2.30 6.43
C ARG A 35 -15.11 -3.72 6.59
N ASP A 36 -15.91 -4.73 6.29
CA ASP A 36 -15.55 -6.13 6.47
C ASP A 36 -14.35 -6.52 5.59
N ALA A 37 -14.30 -6.02 4.35
CA ALA A 37 -13.13 -6.20 3.47
C ALA A 37 -11.85 -5.56 4.05
N ARG A 38 -11.95 -4.37 4.67
CA ARG A 38 -10.81 -3.71 5.33
C ARG A 38 -10.37 -4.46 6.57
N GLU A 39 -11.29 -4.94 7.39
CA GLU A 39 -10.97 -5.74 8.58
C GLU A 39 -10.32 -7.08 8.21
N ALA A 40 -10.84 -7.79 7.20
CA ALA A 40 -10.24 -9.01 6.69
C ALA A 40 -8.82 -8.77 6.17
N ALA A 41 -8.61 -7.72 5.38
CA ALA A 41 -7.29 -7.35 4.90
C ALA A 41 -6.34 -6.95 6.04
N ARG A 42 -6.83 -6.27 7.08
CA ARG A 42 -6.03 -5.94 8.28
C ARG A 42 -5.63 -7.20 9.03
N LYS A 43 -6.57 -8.12 9.30
CA LYS A 43 -6.29 -9.41 9.94
C LYS A 43 -5.28 -10.23 9.15
N ALA A 44 -5.43 -10.34 7.83
CA ALA A 44 -4.48 -11.04 6.97
C ALA A 44 -3.06 -10.42 7.01
N ARG A 45 -2.96 -9.08 7.05
CA ARG A 45 -1.69 -8.38 7.23
C ARG A 45 -1.07 -8.64 8.62
N ASP A 46 -1.89 -8.57 9.67
CA ASP A 46 -1.44 -8.78 11.04
C ASP A 46 -1.01 -10.25 11.26
N GLU A 47 -1.72 -11.22 10.67
CA GLU A 47 -1.34 -12.64 10.66
C GLU A 47 -0.03 -12.87 9.90
N SER A 48 0.14 -12.24 8.73
CA SER A 48 1.41 -12.26 7.98
C SER A 48 2.57 -11.65 8.77
N ARG A 49 2.29 -10.65 9.61
CA ARG A 49 3.29 -9.98 10.47
C ARG A 49 3.59 -10.73 11.78
N ASN A 50 2.58 -11.35 12.38
CA ASN A 50 2.65 -11.98 13.71
C ASN A 50 2.84 -13.50 13.67
N GLY A 51 2.81 -14.13 12.49
CA GLY A 51 3.14 -15.53 12.25
C GLY A 51 4.56 -15.89 12.72
N LYS A 52 4.67 -16.26 14.00
CA LYS A 52 5.83 -16.71 14.78
C LYS A 52 6.52 -18.00 14.27
N LYS A 53 6.71 -18.18 12.95
CA LYS A 53 7.65 -19.19 12.41
C LYS A 53 8.72 -18.64 11.48
N ASN A 54 8.58 -17.42 10.95
CA ASN A 54 9.55 -16.85 10.02
C ASN A 54 10.32 -15.65 10.57
N LYS A 55 10.69 -15.68 11.86
CA LYS A 55 11.63 -14.70 12.45
C LYS A 55 13.05 -14.74 11.82
N LYS A 56 13.25 -15.61 10.80
CA LYS A 56 14.46 -15.75 10.00
C LYS A 56 14.30 -15.39 8.52
N ASP A 57 13.12 -14.97 8.06
CA ASP A 57 12.92 -14.61 6.66
C ASP A 57 12.95 -13.09 6.49
N LYS A 58 14.16 -12.56 6.50
CA LYS A 58 14.49 -11.24 5.93
C LYS A 58 14.26 -11.25 4.39
N GLY A 59 13.21 -11.88 3.87
CA GLY A 59 13.22 -12.47 2.53
C GLY A 59 12.92 -11.54 1.34
N LEU A 60 11.91 -10.66 1.45
CA LEU A 60 11.47 -9.92 0.24
C LEU A 60 12.34 -8.70 -0.06
N LEU A 61 12.59 -7.83 0.92
CA LEU A 61 13.42 -6.65 0.68
C LEU A 61 14.91 -7.00 0.56
N SER A 62 15.42 -8.00 1.30
CA SER A 62 16.86 -8.28 1.40
C SER A 62 17.48 -8.85 0.12
N GLY A 63 16.69 -9.42 -0.79
CA GLY A 63 17.19 -10.02 -2.03
C GLY A 63 17.29 -9.02 -3.18
N LYS A 64 16.29 -8.16 -3.36
CA LYS A 64 16.21 -7.21 -4.49
C LYS A 64 16.80 -5.83 -4.15
N LEU A 65 16.54 -5.30 -2.95
CA LEU A 65 17.01 -3.97 -2.58
C LEU A 65 18.51 -3.99 -2.32
N THR A 66 19.24 -3.14 -3.03
CA THR A 66 20.60 -2.79 -2.65
C THR A 66 20.54 -1.50 -1.82
N PRO A 67 20.72 -1.53 -0.49
CA PRO A 67 20.52 -0.37 0.37
C PRO A 67 21.67 0.65 0.26
N ALA A 68 21.39 1.89 0.63
CA ALA A 68 22.42 2.89 0.93
C ALA A 68 23.06 2.62 2.30
N GLN A 69 24.30 3.08 2.52
CA GLN A 69 24.98 2.94 3.81
C GLN A 69 24.46 3.92 4.88
N SER A 70 24.09 5.13 4.45
CA SER A 70 23.47 6.14 5.30
C SER A 70 22.09 5.69 5.78
N LYS A 71 21.74 6.07 7.01
CA LYS A 71 20.39 5.89 7.58
C LYS A 71 19.54 7.17 7.55
N ASN A 72 20.05 8.26 6.97
CA ASN A 72 19.33 9.54 6.92
C ASN A 72 18.36 9.59 5.72
N PRO A 73 17.03 9.44 5.93
CA PRO A 73 16.07 9.42 4.84
C PRO A 73 15.98 10.75 4.09
N ALA A 74 16.34 11.89 4.71
CA ALA A 74 16.28 13.20 4.06
C ALA A 74 17.39 13.40 3.01
N LYS A 75 18.43 12.56 3.03
CA LYS A 75 19.54 12.60 2.07
C LYS A 75 19.61 11.36 1.18
N ASN A 76 18.93 10.30 1.59
CA ASN A 76 18.97 9.05 0.86
C ASN A 76 18.03 9.12 -0.35
N GLU A 77 18.50 8.52 -1.44
CA GLU A 77 17.75 8.42 -2.68
C GLU A 77 17.45 6.95 -2.97
N LEU A 78 16.27 6.66 -3.51
CA LEU A 78 15.89 5.34 -3.97
C LEU A 78 15.65 5.39 -5.48
N TYR A 79 16.42 4.60 -6.23
CA TYR A 79 16.26 4.42 -7.66
C TYR A 79 15.51 3.12 -7.96
N LEU A 80 14.38 3.25 -8.64
CA LEU A 80 13.64 2.12 -9.21
C LEU A 80 14.17 1.88 -10.63
N VAL A 81 14.59 0.65 -10.92
CA VAL A 81 15.19 0.29 -12.21
C VAL A 81 14.49 -0.91 -12.83
N GLU A 82 14.38 -0.92 -14.15
CA GLU A 82 13.72 -2.01 -14.87
C GLU A 82 14.67 -3.20 -15.05
N GLY A 83 14.39 -4.29 -14.34
CA GLY A 83 15.09 -5.57 -14.46
C GLY A 83 16.48 -5.61 -13.83
N ASP A 84 17.01 -6.82 -13.74
CA ASP A 84 18.31 -7.08 -13.09
C ASP A 84 19.49 -6.54 -13.91
N SER A 85 19.33 -6.43 -15.24
CA SER A 85 20.38 -5.91 -16.12
C SER A 85 20.67 -4.44 -15.82
N ALA A 86 19.66 -3.57 -15.87
CA ALA A 86 19.80 -2.17 -15.46
C ALA A 86 20.16 -2.06 -13.97
N GLY A 87 19.63 -2.97 -13.13
CA GLY A 87 19.99 -3.09 -11.73
C GLY A 87 21.49 -3.32 -11.48
N GLY A 88 22.12 -4.17 -12.28
CA GLY A 88 23.57 -4.43 -12.21
C GLY A 88 24.39 -3.19 -12.50
N SER A 89 24.09 -2.50 -13.61
CA SER A 89 24.77 -1.26 -14.00
C SER A 89 24.56 -0.15 -12.97
N ALA A 90 23.32 0.05 -12.51
CA ALA A 90 23.00 1.06 -11.50
C ALA A 90 23.68 0.76 -10.16
N LYS A 91 23.76 -0.52 -9.75
CA LYS A 91 24.45 -0.94 -8.53
C LYS A 91 25.94 -0.62 -8.56
N GLN A 92 26.59 -0.77 -9.72
CA GLN A 92 28.01 -0.50 -9.89
C GLN A 92 28.31 1.01 -9.96
N GLY A 93 27.43 1.80 -10.57
CA GLY A 93 27.64 3.24 -10.78
C GLY A 93 27.18 4.17 -9.64
N ARG A 94 26.44 3.67 -8.66
CA ARG A 94 25.87 4.50 -7.59
C ARG A 94 26.89 4.98 -6.56
N ASP A 95 26.60 6.11 -5.92
CA ASP A 95 27.21 6.41 -4.62
C ASP A 95 26.52 5.60 -3.51
N ARG A 96 27.19 4.53 -3.07
CA ARG A 96 26.71 3.64 -2.00
C ARG A 96 26.43 4.37 -0.68
N LYS A 97 26.96 5.57 -0.47
CA LYS A 97 26.77 6.34 0.76
C LYS A 97 25.30 6.72 0.94
N PHE A 98 24.63 7.19 -0.11
CA PHE A 98 23.26 7.72 0.00
C PHE A 98 22.28 7.14 -1.04
N GLN A 99 22.74 6.44 -2.08
CA GLN A 99 21.86 5.94 -3.14
C GLN A 99 21.54 4.45 -2.96
N ALA A 100 20.26 4.11 -2.94
CA ALA A 100 19.72 2.75 -2.91
C ALA A 100 19.15 2.36 -4.29
N ILE A 101 19.28 1.10 -4.68
CA ILE A 101 18.76 0.59 -5.96
C ILE A 101 17.75 -0.53 -5.69
N LEU A 102 16.55 -0.41 -6.25
CA LEU A 102 15.54 -1.45 -6.24
C LEU A 102 15.16 -1.84 -7.68
N PRO A 103 15.65 -2.98 -8.18
CA PRO A 103 15.22 -3.53 -9.46
C PRO A 103 13.80 -4.06 -9.37
N LEU A 104 12.95 -3.66 -10.31
CA LEU A 104 11.60 -4.17 -10.49
C LEU A 104 11.56 -5.11 -11.70
N ARG A 105 10.85 -6.24 -11.59
CA ARG A 105 10.75 -7.21 -12.69
C ARG A 105 9.35 -7.23 -13.29
N GLY A 106 9.30 -7.28 -14.62
CA GLY A 106 8.05 -7.39 -15.37
C GLY A 106 7.22 -6.10 -15.34
N LYS A 107 5.99 -6.20 -15.85
CA LYS A 107 5.06 -5.07 -15.89
C LYS A 107 4.28 -4.99 -14.57
N VAL A 108 4.34 -3.83 -13.91
CA VAL A 108 3.54 -3.57 -12.71
C VAL A 108 2.05 -3.60 -13.07
N ILE A 109 1.23 -4.16 -12.19
CA ILE A 109 -0.22 -4.22 -12.36
C ILE A 109 -0.82 -2.81 -12.51
N ASN A 110 -1.78 -2.65 -13.43
CA ASN A 110 -2.52 -1.39 -13.57
C ASN A 110 -3.49 -1.21 -12.39
N THR A 111 -3.11 -0.36 -11.44
CA THR A 111 -3.86 -0.12 -10.20
C THR A 111 -5.19 0.60 -10.43
N ALA A 112 -5.35 1.36 -11.52
CA ALA A 112 -6.59 2.09 -11.80
C ALA A 112 -7.78 1.17 -12.12
N LYS A 113 -7.50 -0.06 -12.58
CA LYS A 113 -8.52 -1.07 -12.93
C LYS A 113 -8.55 -2.26 -11.96
N ALA A 114 -7.59 -2.35 -11.04
CA ALA A 114 -7.43 -3.49 -10.15
C ALA A 114 -8.13 -3.29 -8.80
N LYS A 115 -8.63 -4.38 -8.21
CA LYS A 115 -9.15 -4.35 -6.83
C LYS A 115 -7.98 -4.25 -5.85
N MET A 116 -8.20 -3.61 -4.70
CA MET A 116 -7.18 -3.47 -3.65
C MET A 116 -6.54 -4.81 -3.24
N ALA A 117 -7.32 -5.89 -3.20
CA ALA A 117 -6.81 -7.23 -2.89
C ALA A 117 -5.77 -7.72 -3.91
N ASP A 118 -5.95 -7.42 -5.19
CA ASP A 118 -5.04 -7.83 -6.26
C ASP A 118 -3.77 -6.98 -6.28
N ILE A 119 -3.91 -5.68 -5.99
CA ILE A 119 -2.78 -4.75 -5.81
C ILE A 119 -1.88 -5.24 -4.67
N LEU A 120 -2.46 -5.62 -3.54
CA LEU A 120 -1.72 -6.11 -2.37
C LEU A 120 -1.17 -7.53 -2.53
N LYS A 121 -1.61 -8.29 -3.54
CA LYS A 121 -0.99 -9.57 -3.89
C LYS A 121 0.19 -9.40 -4.84
N ASN A 122 0.34 -8.24 -5.47
CA ASN A 122 1.43 -8.00 -6.40
C ASN A 122 2.76 -7.89 -5.64
N GLU A 123 3.72 -8.74 -6.01
CA GLU A 123 5.02 -8.83 -5.35
C GLU A 123 5.85 -7.54 -5.49
N GLU A 124 5.82 -6.91 -6.66
CA GLU A 124 6.60 -5.68 -6.94
C GLU A 124 6.07 -4.50 -6.12
N ILE A 125 4.75 -4.35 -6.04
CA ILE A 125 4.11 -3.35 -5.17
C ILE A 125 4.39 -3.63 -3.69
N ASN A 126 4.32 -4.90 -3.27
CA ASN A 126 4.68 -5.26 -1.90
C ASN A 126 6.14 -4.94 -1.58
N THR A 127 7.07 -5.24 -2.49
CA THR A 127 8.50 -4.97 -2.31
C THR A 127 8.80 -3.47 -2.21
N MET A 128 8.03 -2.60 -2.88
CA MET A 128 8.19 -1.15 -2.73
C MET A 128 7.69 -0.63 -1.38
N ILE A 129 6.74 -1.31 -0.74
CA ILE A 129 6.06 -0.85 0.47
C ILE A 129 6.63 -1.49 1.75
N TYR A 130 7.02 -2.76 1.70
CA TYR A 130 7.39 -3.60 2.85
C TYR A 130 8.78 -4.20 2.70
#